data_AF-A0A2U1CS38-F1
#
_entry.id   AF-A0A2U1CS38-F1
#
_cell.length_a   1.000
_cell.length_b   1.000
_cell.length_c   1.000
_cell.angle_alpha   90.00
_cell.angle_beta   90.00
_cell.angle_gamma   90.00
#
_symmetry.space_group_name_H-M   'P 1'
#
loop_
_entity.id
_entity.type
_entity.pdbx_description
1 polymer ?
#
loop_
_entity_poly.entity_id
_entity_poly.type
_entity_poly.pdbx_seq_one_letter_code
_entity_poly.pdbx_strand_id
1 'polypeptide(L)' 'MDKNNTRKVRIPPPLPPGHTAGMDEYICDSLFEQAVGLAYRSFADPTDDHIEAVYHRLVLNHQWGAGEDGAVTMH' A
#
# COMPACT_ATOMS: atom_id res chain seq x y z
N MET A 1 12.22 22.39 29.65
CA MET A 1 11.80 21.05 30.10
C MET A 1 10.42 21.26 30.72
N ASP A 2 9.27 20.84 30.19
CA ASP A 2 8.86 19.83 29.19
C ASP A 2 7.50 20.24 28.58
N LYS A 3 7.35 20.24 27.24
CA LYS A 3 6.57 19.30 26.41
C LYS A 3 5.07 19.16 26.74
N ASN A 4 4.24 20.09 26.26
CA ASN A 4 2.81 19.85 26.02
C ASN A 4 2.53 19.77 24.52
N ASN A 5 2.92 18.65 23.89
CA ASN A 5 2.52 18.32 22.52
C ASN A 5 1.26 17.47 22.57
N THR A 6 0.11 18.09 22.82
CA THR A 6 -1.19 17.43 22.74
C THR A 6 -1.59 17.34 21.26
N ARG A 7 -1.02 16.37 20.54
CA ARG A 7 -1.51 16.00 19.20
C ARG A 7 -2.95 15.52 19.35
N LYS A 8 -3.92 16.39 19.09
CA LYS A 8 -5.33 16.03 18.96
C LYS A 8 -5.43 15.08 17.77
N VAL A 9 -5.52 13.78 18.03
CA VAL A 9 -5.84 12.77 17.04
C VAL A 9 -7.25 13.09 16.53
N ARG A 10 -7.34 13.77 15.38
CA ARG A 10 -8.59 13.91 14.66
C ARG A 10 -8.91 12.55 14.07
N ILE A 11 -9.88 11.85 14.65
CA ILE A 11 -10.46 10.66 14.03
C ILE A 11 -11.28 11.16 12.84
N PRO A 12 -10.95 10.80 11.58
CA PRO A 12 -11.73 11.20 10.43
C PRO A 12 -13.13 10.55 10.48
N PRO A 13 -14.18 11.22 9.96
CA PRO A 13 -15.52 10.67 9.94
C PRO A 13 -15.58 9.39 9.08
N PRO A 14 -16.50 8.45 9.36
CA PRO A 14 -16.64 7.23 8.57
C PRO A 14 -17.11 7.60 7.15
N LEU A 15 -16.40 7.10 6.14
CA LEU A 15 -16.72 7.33 4.73
C LEU A 15 -17.99 6.54 4.33
N PRO A 16 -18.82 7.09 3.42
CA PRO A 16 -20.05 6.45 2.94
C PRO A 16 -19.76 5.21 2.08
N PRO A 17 -20.73 4.28 1.94
CA PRO A 17 -20.50 2.98 1.32
C PRO A 17 -20.39 3.12 -0.20
N GLY A 18 -19.20 2.89 -0.75
CA GLY A 18 -19.02 2.74 -2.19
C GLY A 18 -17.69 3.18 -2.82
N HIS A 19 -16.72 3.74 -2.08
CA HIS A 19 -15.54 4.33 -2.71
C HIS A 19 -14.23 4.00 -1.98
N THR A 20 -13.29 3.42 -2.75
CA THR A 20 -11.83 3.45 -2.59
C THR A 20 -11.32 3.53 -1.16
N ALA A 21 -10.76 2.42 -0.65
CA ALA A 21 -10.03 2.44 0.61
C ALA A 21 -9.04 3.63 0.61
N GLY A 22 -9.19 4.51 1.60
CA GLY A 22 -8.40 5.74 1.68
C GLY A 22 -6.92 5.40 1.80
N MET A 23 -6.09 6.10 1.04
CA MET A 23 -4.66 5.85 1.00
C MET A 23 -3.94 6.88 1.87
N ASP A 24 -3.26 6.40 2.91
CA ASP A 24 -2.42 7.19 3.81
C ASP A 24 -0.95 6.77 3.68
N GLU A 25 -0.02 7.59 4.16
CA GLU A 25 1.42 7.37 4.06
C GLU A 25 1.82 5.99 4.63
N TYR A 26 1.24 5.58 5.76
CA TYR A 26 1.47 4.25 6.33
C TYR A 26 1.00 3.09 5.43
N ILE A 27 -0.08 3.29 4.68
CA ILE A 27 -0.59 2.28 3.74
C ILE A 27 0.35 2.20 2.54
N CYS A 28 0.79 3.34 2.01
CA CYS A 28 1.77 3.38 0.92
C CYS A 28 3.06 2.65 1.29
N ASP A 29 3.63 2.93 2.47
CA ASP A 29 4.85 2.29 2.96
C ASP A 29 4.66 0.77 3.09
N SER A 30 3.54 0.34 3.70
CA SER A 30 3.26 -1.08 3.87
C SER A 30 3.08 -1.81 2.53
N LEU A 31 2.40 -1.20 1.56
CA LEU A 31 2.24 -1.77 0.22
C LEU A 31 3.56 -1.80 -0.56
N PHE A 32 4.45 -0.84 -0.32
CA PHE A 32 5.78 -0.82 -0.93
C PHE A 32 6.67 -1.94 -0.36
N GLU A 33 6.73 -2.10 0.96
CA GLU A 33 7.46 -3.21 1.60
C GLU A 33 6.95 -4.57 1.10
N GLN A 34 5.62 -4.70 0.96
CA GLN A 34 5.00 -5.88 0.38
C GLN A 34 5.43 -6.07 -1.08
N ALA A 35 5.41 -5.03 -1.91
CA ALA A 35 5.84 -5.09 -3.30
C ALA A 35 7.29 -5.57 -3.44
N VAL A 36 8.19 -5.08 -2.59
CA VAL A 36 9.58 -5.55 -2.53
C VAL A 36 9.62 -7.06 -2.22
N GLY A 37 8.97 -7.50 -1.14
CA GLY A 37 8.94 -8.93 -0.79
C GLY A 37 8.35 -9.82 -1.89
N LEU A 38 7.31 -9.33 -2.57
CA LEU A 38 6.66 -9.99 -3.70
C LEU A 38 7.58 -10.08 -4.93
N ALA A 39 8.31 -9.02 -5.25
CA ALA A 39 9.23 -9.02 -6.38
C ALA A 39 10.38 -10.00 -6.14
N TYR A 40 11.02 -9.94 -4.96
CA TYR A 40 12.14 -10.83 -4.60
C TYR A 40 11.76 -12.31 -4.52
N ARG A 41 10.50 -12.64 -4.20
CA ARG A 41 10.05 -14.05 -4.19
C ARG A 41 9.66 -14.59 -5.57
N SER A 42 9.35 -13.70 -6.52
CA SER A 42 8.69 -14.08 -7.78
C SER A 42 9.59 -13.97 -9.01
N PHE A 43 10.52 -13.02 -9.02
CA PHE A 43 11.46 -12.82 -10.13
C PHE A 43 12.84 -13.37 -9.76
N ALA A 44 13.51 -14.04 -10.71
CA ALA A 44 14.85 -14.58 -10.51
C ALA A 44 15.92 -13.46 -10.37
N ASP A 45 15.68 -12.33 -11.03
CA ASP A 45 16.50 -11.11 -10.96
C ASP A 45 15.56 -9.90 -10.85
N PRO A 46 15.08 -9.58 -9.63
CA PRO A 46 14.15 -8.47 -9.41
C PRO A 46 14.83 -7.13 -9.71
N THR A 47 14.09 -6.23 -10.36
CA THR A 47 14.55 -4.88 -10.71
C THR A 47 13.60 -3.86 -10.07
N ASP A 48 14.01 -2.61 -10.03
CA ASP A 48 13.15 -1.52 -9.54
C ASP A 48 11.84 -1.43 -10.34
N ASP A 49 11.89 -1.66 -11.65
CA ASP A 49 10.70 -1.70 -12.52
C ASP A 49 9.73 -2.82 -12.10
N HIS A 50 10.25 -3.99 -11.72
CA HIS A 50 9.43 -5.09 -11.21
C HIS A 50 8.75 -4.69 -9.89
N ILE A 51 9.48 -4.05 -8.98
CA ILE A 51 8.95 -3.59 -7.69
C ILE A 51 7.87 -2.52 -7.91
N GLU A 52 8.12 -1.56 -8.80
CA GLU A 52 7.17 -0.49 -9.13
C GLU A 52 5.88 -1.07 -9.74
N ALA A 53 5.99 -2.02 -10.68
CA ALA A 53 4.82 -2.66 -11.28
C ALA A 53 3.98 -3.41 -10.24
N VAL A 54 4.63 -4.18 -9.37
CA VAL A 54 3.94 -4.91 -8.28
C VAL A 54 3.29 -3.92 -7.31
N TYR A 55 3.97 -2.83 -6.95
CA TYR A 55 3.44 -1.79 -6.07
C TYR A 55 2.18 -1.15 -6.66
N HIS A 56 2.23 -0.72 -7.92
CA HIS A 56 1.06 -0.15 -8.60
C HIS A 56 -0.13 -1.12 -8.63
N ARG A 57 0.14 -2.42 -8.80
CA ARG A 57 -0.92 -3.42 -8.75
C ARG A 57 -1.50 -3.60 -7.35
N LEU A 58 -0.66 -3.62 -6.32
CA LEU A 58 -1.11 -3.69 -4.92
C LEU A 58 -1.93 -2.46 -4.51
N VAL A 59 -1.56 -1.27 -4.98
CA VAL A 59 -2.35 -0.04 -4.79
C VAL A 59 -3.74 -0.17 -5.42
N LEU A 60 -3.81 -0.64 -6.66
CA LEU A 60 -5.08 -0.85 -7.36
C LEU A 60 -5.94 -1.90 -6.64
N ASN A 61 -5.32 -3.00 -6.21
CA ASN A 61 -5.99 -4.03 -5.46
C ASN A 61 -6.51 -3.52 -4.11
N HIS A 62 -5.74 -2.69 -3.40
CA HIS A 62 -6.17 -2.08 -2.15
C HIS A 62 -7.40 -1.20 -2.35
N GLN A 63 -7.41 -0.37 -3.39
CA GLN A 63 -8.54 0.51 -3.72
C GLN A 63 -9.82 -0.27 -4.06
N TRP A 64 -9.69 -1.48 -4.60
CA TRP A 64 -10.82 -2.34 -4.99
C TRP A 64 -11.10 -3.50 -4.04
N GLY A 65 -10.33 -3.66 -2.95
CA GLY A 65 -10.50 -4.74 -1.97
C GLY A 65 -10.08 -6.13 -2.48
N ALA A 66 -9.14 -6.21 -3.41
CA ALA A 66 -8.70 -7.45 -4.07
C ALA A 66 -7.44 -8.11 -3.47
N GLY A 67 -6.84 -7.56 -2.41
CA GLY A 67 -5.69 -8.18 -1.72
C GLY A 67 -4.42 -8.30 -2.59
N GLU A 68 -3.67 -9.41 -2.45
CA GLU A 68 -2.43 -9.66 -3.22
C GLU A 68 -2.69 -10.26 -4.62
N ASP A 69 -3.94 -10.57 -4.97
CA ASP A 69 -4.24 -11.37 -6.16
C ASP A 69 -3.78 -10.69 -7.46
N GLY A 70 -2.96 -11.43 -8.21
CA GLY A 70 -2.40 -10.97 -9.48
C GLY A 70 -1.36 -9.86 -9.36
N ALA A 71 -0.82 -9.59 -8.16
CA ALA A 71 0.23 -8.57 -7.96
C ALA A 71 1.51 -8.86 -8.75
N VAL A 72 1.81 -10.14 -9.02
CA VAL A 72 3.05 -10.60 -9.68
C VAL A 72 2.81 -11.25 -11.05
N THR A 73 1.57 -11.22 -11.57
CA THR A 73 1.22 -11.79 -12.88
C THR A 73 1.34 -10.77 -14.02
N MET A 74 2.04 -9.66 -13.80
CA MET A 74 2.34 -8.68 -14.85
C MET A 74 3.32 -9.34 -15.84
N HIS A 75 2.81 -9.75 -17.00
CA HIS A 75 3.59 -10.33 -18.10
C HIS A 75 4.05 -9.26 -19.08
#